data_AF-A0AAW4WSP2-F1
#
_entry.id   AF-A0AAW4WSP2-F1
#
_cell.length_a   1.000
_cell.length_b   1.000
_cell.length_c   1.000
_cell.angle_alpha   90.00
_cell.angle_beta   90.00
_cell.angle_gamma   90.00
#
_symmetry.space_group_name_H-M   'P 1'
#
loop_
_entity.id
_entity.type
_entity.pdbx_description
1 polymer ?
#
loop_
_entity_poly.entity_id
_entity_poly.type
_entity_poly.pdbx_seq_one_letter_code
_entity_poly.pdbx_strand_id
1 'polypeptide(L)' 'HPAYGHKILTGRRDAFCTNRKLNGIRPFPSPSESEYDTFTCGHASNSISAALGMAVAAKKHGENNRHVVAAIGDGS' A
#
# COMPACT_ATOMS: atom_id res chain seq x y z
N HIS A 1 -4.31 -6.38 -6.06
CA HIS A 1 -3.98 -6.73 -7.45
C HIS A 1 -3.53 -5.51 -8.29
N PRO A 2 -4.17 -4.32 -8.23
CA PRO A 2 -3.81 -3.18 -9.09
C PRO A 2 -2.59 -2.34 -8.61
N ALA A 3 -1.67 -2.89 -7.81
CA ALA A 3 -0.55 -2.14 -7.20
C ALA A 3 0.81 -2.42 -7.85
N TYR A 4 0.84 -3.04 -9.03
CA TYR A 4 2.10 -3.40 -9.71
C TYR A 4 2.86 -2.16 -10.19
N GLY A 5 2.14 -1.19 -10.77
CA GLY A 5 2.72 0.10 -11.13
C GLY A 5 3.32 0.82 -9.93
N HIS A 6 2.63 0.82 -8.78
CA HIS A 6 3.16 1.33 -7.51
C HIS A 6 4.49 0.65 -7.15
N LYS A 7 4.54 -0.69 -7.11
CA LYS A 7 5.79 -1.40 -6.78
C LYS A 7 6.94 -1.05 -7.73
N ILE A 8 6.68 -1.00 -9.04
CA ILE A 8 7.69 -0.67 -10.06
C ILE A 8 8.23 0.74 -9.85
N LEU A 9 7.35 1.73 -9.61
CA LEU A 9 7.73 3.14 -9.45
C LEU A 9 8.42 3.42 -8.11
N THR A 10 8.17 2.62 -7.08
CA THR A 10 8.77 2.80 -5.75
C THR A 10 9.98 1.87 -5.55
N GLY A 11 10.88 1.81 -6.53
CA GLY A 11 12.19 1.16 -6.38
C GLY A 11 12.22 -0.37 -6.51
N ARG A 12 11.11 -1.03 -6.92
CA ARG A 12 11.08 -2.50 -7.05
C ARG A 12 10.98 -2.98 -8.51
N ARG A 13 11.34 -2.13 -9.48
CA ARG A 13 11.32 -2.47 -10.92
C ARG A 13 12.13 -3.72 -11.24
N ASP A 14 13.37 -3.78 -10.79
CA ASP A 14 14.30 -4.86 -11.17
C ASP A 14 13.93 -6.20 -10.50
N ALA A 15 13.47 -6.14 -9.25
CA ALA A 15 12.97 -7.30 -8.52
C ALA A 15 11.56 -7.74 -8.96
N PHE A 16 10.87 -6.97 -9.79
CA PHE A 16 9.46 -7.22 -10.14
C PHE A 16 9.25 -8.56 -10.84
N CYS A 17 10.25 -9.06 -11.56
CA CYS A 17 10.25 -10.38 -12.20
C CYS A 17 10.17 -11.56 -11.21
N THR A 18 10.35 -11.29 -9.91
CA THR A 18 10.23 -12.27 -8.82
C THR A 18 8.85 -12.29 -8.16
N ASN A 19 7.92 -11.42 -8.56
CA ASN A 19 6.60 -11.32 -7.95
C ASN A 19 5.89 -12.68 -7.91
N ARG A 20 5.35 -13.04 -6.74
CA ARG A 20 4.68 -14.32 -6.44
C ARG A 20 5.58 -15.56 -6.43
N LYS A 21 6.90 -15.40 -6.54
CA LYS A 21 7.84 -16.52 -6.36
C LYS A 21 8.19 -16.66 -4.88
N LEU A 22 8.54 -17.88 -4.48
CA LEU A 22 9.12 -18.13 -3.16
C LEU A 22 10.37 -17.26 -3.01
N ASN A 23 10.48 -16.54 -1.89
CA ASN A 23 11.53 -15.55 -1.59
C ASN A 23 11.62 -14.35 -2.55
N GLY A 24 10.62 -14.16 -3.43
CA GLY A 24 10.47 -12.98 -4.26
C GLY A 24 9.61 -11.90 -3.60
N ILE A 25 9.32 -10.83 -4.34
CA ILE A 25 8.44 -9.77 -3.84
C ILE A 25 7.00 -10.28 -3.68
N ARG A 26 6.31 -9.77 -2.66
CA ARG A 26 4.96 -10.17 -2.27
C ARG A 26 3.94 -9.76 -3.33
N PRO A 27 2.87 -10.56 -3.50
CA PRO A 27 1.78 -10.27 -4.46
C PRO A 27 1.02 -8.97 -4.19
N PHE A 28 1.04 -8.49 -2.95
CA PHE A 28 0.29 -7.32 -2.49
C PHE A 28 1.22 -6.37 -1.72
N PRO A 29 0.86 -5.08 -1.60
CA PRO A 29 1.58 -4.15 -0.73
C PRO A 29 1.71 -4.68 0.70
N SER A 30 2.91 -4.56 1.27
CA SER A 30 3.18 -4.91 2.67
C SER A 30 4.22 -3.95 3.27
N PRO A 31 3.97 -3.36 4.44
CA PRO A 31 4.94 -2.50 5.13
C PRO A 31 6.27 -3.19 5.44
N SER A 32 6.25 -4.53 5.57
CA SER A 32 7.47 -5.32 5.79
C SER A 32 8.36 -5.43 4.54
N GLU A 33 7.83 -5.14 3.36
CA GLU A 33 8.58 -5.19 2.10
C GLU A 33 9.10 -3.80 1.68
N SER A 34 8.35 -2.74 1.97
CA SER A 34 8.67 -1.40 1.50
C SER A 34 8.04 -0.33 2.38
N GLU A 35 8.77 0.76 2.62
CA GLU A 35 8.26 1.97 3.30
C GLU A 35 7.10 2.63 2.54
N TYR A 36 7.02 2.43 1.22
CA TYR A 36 5.96 2.98 0.37
C TYR A 36 4.66 2.16 0.42
N ASP A 37 4.68 0.99 1.08
CA ASP A 37 3.51 0.16 1.26
C ASP A 37 2.87 0.46 2.61
N THR A 38 1.97 1.44 2.64
CA THR A 38 1.42 2.05 3.87
C THR A 38 0.64 1.08 4.77
N PHE A 39 0.04 0.03 4.21
CA PHE A 39 -0.66 -0.99 4.97
C PHE A 39 -0.61 -2.34 4.24
N THR A 40 -0.83 -3.43 4.98
CA THR A 40 -0.92 -4.76 4.38
C THR A 40 -2.26 -4.92 3.66
N CYS A 41 -2.22 -4.98 2.34
CA CYS A 41 -3.40 -5.29 1.53
C CYS A 41 -3.52 -6.80 1.30
N GLY A 42 -4.75 -7.30 1.11
CA GLY A 42 -4.97 -8.71 0.75
C GLY A 42 -6.45 -9.02 0.61
N HIS A 43 -7.18 -8.97 1.71
CA HIS A 43 -8.64 -8.97 1.69
C HIS A 43 -9.17 -7.65 1.16
N ALA A 44 -10.32 -7.71 0.49
CA ALA A 44 -10.99 -6.54 -0.05
C ALA A 44 -11.60 -5.67 1.07
N SER A 45 -12.12 -4.49 0.69
CA SER A 45 -12.86 -3.55 1.55
C SER A 45 -12.12 -2.90 2.74
N ASN A 46 -10.82 -3.14 2.94
CA ASN A 46 -10.09 -2.66 4.12
C ASN A 46 -9.39 -1.29 3.95
N SER A 47 -9.29 -0.77 2.73
CA SER A 47 -8.50 0.45 2.42
C SER A 47 -9.11 1.72 3.03
N ILE A 48 -10.43 1.87 3.01
CA ILE A 48 -11.13 3.06 3.53
C ILE A 48 -10.95 3.17 5.05
N SER A 49 -11.17 2.07 5.78
CA SER A 49 -11.02 2.03 7.23
C SER A 49 -9.58 2.34 7.66
N ALA A 50 -8.59 1.77 6.96
CA ALA A 50 -7.18 2.05 7.22
C ALA A 50 -6.83 3.53 6.95
N ALA A 51 -7.28 4.07 5.81
CA ALA A 51 -7.06 5.48 5.46
C ALA A 51 -7.69 6.44 6.47
N LEU A 52 -8.91 6.16 6.95
CA LEU A 52 -9.54 6.96 7.99
C LEU A 52 -8.71 6.99 9.27
N GLY A 53 -8.23 5.83 9.72
CA GLY A 53 -7.35 5.74 10.90
C GLY A 53 -6.08 6.57 10.74
N MET A 54 -5.43 6.49 9.57
CA MET A 54 -4.24 7.28 9.25
C MET A 54 -4.53 8.79 9.22
N ALA A 55 -5.66 9.21 8.65
CA ALA A 55 -6.04 10.62 8.59
C ALA A 55 -6.32 11.20 9.99
N VAL A 56 -7.01 10.43 10.85
CA VAL A 56 -7.26 10.81 12.24
C VAL A 56 -5.94 10.93 13.02
N ALA A 57 -5.01 9.99 12.82
CA ALA A 57 -3.68 10.06 13.43
C ALA A 57 -2.90 11.29 12.97
N ALA A 58 -2.83 11.55 11.65
CA ALA A 58 -2.16 12.73 11.10
C ALA A 58 -2.70 14.04 11.70
N LYS A 59 -4.04 14.16 11.81
CA LYS A 59 -4.68 15.31 12.46
C LYS A 59 -4.30 15.44 13.93
N LYS A 60 -4.26 14.35 14.69
CA LYS A 60 -3.87 14.35 16.11
C LYS A 60 -2.39 14.71 16.32
N HIS A 61 -1.53 14.34 15.39
CA HIS A 61 -0.09 14.65 15.44
C HIS A 61 0.27 16.03 14.86
N GLY A 62 -0.71 16.81 14.39
CA GLY A 62 -0.45 18.12 13.77
C GLY A 62 0.25 18.03 12.42
N GLU A 63 0.18 16.88 11.74
CA GLU A 63 0.78 16.62 10.43
C GLU A 63 -0.06 17.25 9.30
N ASN A 64 -0.17 18.59 9.29
CA ASN A 64 -1.08 19.33 8.41
C ASN A 64 -0.78 19.15 6.90
N ASN A 65 0.43 18.74 6.55
CA ASN A 65 0.86 18.53 5.17
C ASN A 65 0.78 17.06 4.74
N ARG A 66 0.28 16.16 5.60
CA ARG A 66 0.13 14.74 5.26
C ARG A 66 -1.19 14.49 4.55
N HIS A 67 -1.10 14.01 3.32
CA HIS A 67 -2.25 13.59 2.54
C HIS A 67 -2.46 12.09 2.65
N VAL A 68 -3.71 11.68 2.88
CA VAL A 68 -4.11 10.27 2.93
C VAL A 68 -5.09 10.01 1.80
N VAL A 69 -4.74 9.11 0.89
CA VAL A 69 -5.53 8.76 -0.29
C VAL A 69 -5.73 7.25 -0.32
N ALA A 70 -6.98 6.80 -0.39
CA ALA A 70 -7.34 5.40 -0.61
C ALA A 70 -7.83 5.20 -2.04
N ALA A 71 -7.22 4.26 -2.76
CA ALA A 71 -7.74 3.75 -4.02
C ALA A 71 -8.45 2.41 -3.77
N ILE A 72 -9.71 2.30 -4.20
CA ILE A 72 -10.55 1.11 -4.04
C ILE A 72 -11.21 0.77 -5.39
N GLY A 73 -11.27 -0.53 -5.72
CA GLY A 73 -11.97 -0.99 -6.92
C GLY A 73 -13.47 -1.09 -6.68
N ASP A 74 -14.25 -1.11 -7.76
CA ASP A 74 -15.71 -1.27 -7.77
C ASP A 74 -16.19 -2.62 -7.18
N GLY A 75 -15.40 -3.69 -7.36
CA GLY A 75 -15.67 -5.01 -6.78
C GLY A 75 -14.98 -5.28 -5.43
N SER A 76 -14.43 -4.25 -4.78
CA SER A 76 -13.70 -4.39 -3.50
C SER A 76 -14.58 -4.25 -2.28
#